data_AF-A0A1G8GIT1-F1
#
_entry.id   AF-A0A1G8GIT1-F1
#
_cell.length_a   1.000
_cell.length_b   1.000
_cell.length_c   1.000
_cell.angle_alpha   90.00
_cell.angle_beta   90.00
_cell.angle_gamma   90.00
#
_symmetry.space_group_name_H-M   'P 1'
#
loop_
_entity.id
_entity.type
_entity.pdbx_description
1 polymer ?
#
loop_
_entity_poly.entity_id
_entity_poly.type
_entity_poly.pdbx_seq_one_letter_code
_entity_poly.pdbx_strand_id
1 'polypeptide(L)'
;MDEGFEWLVEGLQYDPPRTVHKFISADAPHFWDAIEKAVLENKIFFSPVANLNDPFEARPVYKEDSVAQVQEYLKKWERTFGKGTTITGGNAYELAKENGLSGFDLAVNAEKNSGYSAEYAKFLISKAKAILEDSRNWTSVTSFTLGWSSPLFWAHYANSHNGVCLEYKVDPESMLQGRLRLVPVTYSEERPVVSTIELLKRAGAGTGGRAKELITPQDLGETVTKLALTKPAEWSYEQEFRLVDTKGSNARTYQAVPSLAVNRIYIGTNVASETREKIRASFGKSVEVVQVGLCDRAFSLKYS
;
A
#
# COMPACT_ATOMS: atom_id res chain seq x y z
N MET A 1 -18.70 6.29 1.29
CA MET A 1 -17.25 6.06 1.16
C MET A 1 -16.53 7.34 1.54
N ASP A 2 -15.26 7.26 1.90
CA ASP A 2 -14.46 8.41 2.32
C ASP A 2 -13.87 9.07 1.07
N GLU A 3 -14.33 10.27 0.71
CA GLU A 3 -14.06 10.91 -0.60
C GLU A 3 -12.56 11.02 -0.92
N GLY A 4 -11.71 11.25 0.09
CA GLY A 4 -10.26 11.40 -0.12
C GLY A 4 -9.56 10.10 -0.57
N PHE A 5 -10.15 8.93 -0.27
CA PHE A 5 -9.62 7.64 -0.68
C PHE A 5 -10.04 7.26 -2.11
N GLU A 6 -11.23 7.66 -2.55
CA GLU A 6 -11.66 7.49 -3.95
C GLU A 6 -10.74 8.27 -4.91
N TRP A 7 -10.26 9.45 -4.51
CA TRP A 7 -9.39 10.27 -5.38
C TRP A 7 -7.97 9.73 -5.51
N LEU A 8 -7.44 9.16 -4.44
CA LEU A 8 -6.16 8.45 -4.46
C LEU A 8 -6.11 7.41 -5.60
N VAL A 9 -7.25 6.76 -5.76
CA VAL A 9 -7.48 5.63 -6.63
C VAL A 9 -7.71 6.07 -8.09
N GLU A 10 -8.36 7.21 -8.32
CA GLU A 10 -8.56 7.82 -9.65
C GLU A 10 -7.24 8.24 -10.33
N GLY A 11 -6.21 8.61 -9.56
CA GLY A 11 -4.91 9.06 -10.08
C GLY A 11 -4.03 7.95 -10.67
N LEU A 12 -4.38 6.69 -10.43
CA LEU A 12 -3.59 5.52 -10.83
C LEU A 12 -4.31 4.83 -12.00
N GLN A 13 -4.13 5.34 -13.22
CA GLN A 13 -4.70 4.73 -14.44
C GLN A 13 -3.89 3.49 -14.84
N TYR A 14 -4.54 2.33 -14.87
CA TYR A 14 -3.97 1.06 -15.39
C TYR A 14 -5.11 0.08 -15.75
N ASP A 15 -4.78 -0.96 -16.52
CA ASP A 15 -5.68 -2.10 -16.76
C ASP A 15 -5.34 -3.23 -15.79
N PRO A 16 -6.25 -3.63 -14.87
CA PRO A 16 -5.97 -4.73 -13.95
C PRO A 16 -5.72 -6.05 -14.71
N PRO A 17 -4.71 -6.84 -14.30
CA PRO A 17 -4.48 -8.15 -14.89
C PRO A 17 -5.68 -9.06 -14.65
N ARG A 18 -5.88 -10.07 -15.52
CA ARG A 18 -6.97 -11.05 -15.35
C ARG A 18 -6.67 -12.07 -14.25
N THR A 19 -5.40 -12.32 -13.99
CA THR A 19 -4.93 -13.26 -12.97
C THR A 19 -3.71 -12.71 -12.25
N VAL A 20 -3.62 -12.99 -10.96
CA VAL A 20 -2.43 -12.73 -10.14
C VAL A 20 -2.17 -13.89 -9.19
N HIS A 21 -0.93 -13.99 -8.72
CA HIS A 21 -0.44 -15.13 -7.95
C HIS A 21 0.18 -14.68 -6.64
N LYS A 22 -0.08 -15.44 -5.56
CA LYS A 22 0.52 -15.22 -4.24
C LYS A 22 1.13 -16.50 -3.70
N PHE A 23 2.41 -16.43 -3.37
CA PHE A 23 3.15 -17.55 -2.79
C PHE A 23 3.07 -17.52 -1.27
N ILE A 24 2.96 -18.71 -0.66
CA ILE A 24 2.87 -18.89 0.78
C ILE A 24 3.74 -20.09 1.18
N SER A 25 4.73 -19.86 2.03
CA SER A 25 5.55 -20.91 2.64
C SER A 25 4.70 -21.83 3.53
N ALA A 26 4.92 -23.14 3.45
CA ALA A 26 4.30 -24.12 4.35
C ALA A 26 4.70 -23.92 5.83
N ASP A 27 5.86 -23.31 6.07
CA ASP A 27 6.37 -23.02 7.42
C ASP A 27 5.87 -21.66 7.95
N ALA A 28 5.11 -20.91 7.15
CA ALA A 28 4.51 -19.67 7.61
C ALA A 28 3.54 -19.97 8.78
N PRO A 29 3.61 -19.26 9.92
CA PRO A 29 2.71 -19.52 11.06
C PRO A 29 1.22 -19.43 10.71
N HIS A 30 0.89 -18.67 9.67
CA HIS A 30 -0.46 -18.44 9.17
C HIS A 30 -0.77 -19.25 7.90
N PHE A 31 0.01 -20.27 7.54
CA PHE A 31 -0.14 -21.01 6.28
C PHE A 31 -1.57 -21.50 6.04
N TRP A 32 -2.14 -22.25 6.98
CA TRP A 32 -3.50 -22.80 6.84
C TRP A 32 -4.57 -21.71 6.86
N ASP A 33 -4.47 -20.78 7.82
CA ASP A 33 -5.41 -19.68 7.96
C ASP A 33 -5.44 -18.81 6.70
N ALA A 34 -4.28 -18.48 6.10
CA ALA A 34 -4.24 -17.69 4.89
C ALA A 34 -4.89 -18.38 3.68
N ILE A 35 -4.71 -19.69 3.53
CA ILE A 35 -5.38 -20.46 2.46
C ILE A 35 -6.88 -20.49 2.73
N GLU A 36 -7.29 -20.80 3.96
CA GLU A 36 -8.70 -20.88 4.35
C GLU A 36 -9.43 -19.54 4.13
N LYS A 37 -8.86 -18.44 4.65
CA LYS A 37 -9.41 -17.08 4.48
C LYS A 37 -9.47 -16.68 3.01
N ALA A 38 -8.46 -17.00 2.21
CA ALA A 38 -8.44 -16.66 0.80
C ALA A 38 -9.48 -17.45 -0.01
N VAL A 39 -9.57 -18.77 0.23
CA VAL A 39 -10.41 -19.69 -0.57
C VAL A 39 -11.87 -19.66 -0.15
N LEU A 40 -12.16 -19.61 1.16
CA LEU A 40 -13.51 -19.76 1.69
C LEU A 40 -14.19 -18.42 2.04
N GLU A 41 -13.41 -17.37 2.28
CA GLU A 41 -13.94 -16.07 2.74
C GLU A 41 -13.62 -14.90 1.81
N ASN A 42 -12.88 -15.11 0.71
CA ASN A 42 -12.32 -14.07 -0.16
C ASN A 42 -11.60 -12.96 0.64
N LYS A 43 -10.88 -13.37 1.68
CA LYS A 43 -10.12 -12.47 2.54
C LYS A 43 -8.63 -12.62 2.35
N ILE A 44 -7.94 -11.50 2.29
CA ILE A 44 -6.48 -11.46 2.07
C ILE A 44 -5.83 -10.66 3.19
N PHE A 45 -4.70 -11.15 3.68
CA PHE A 45 -3.92 -10.47 4.71
C PHE A 45 -3.17 -9.27 4.12
N PHE A 46 -3.25 -8.14 4.83
CA PHE A 46 -2.50 -6.92 4.54
C PHE A 46 -1.41 -6.71 5.59
N SER A 47 -0.16 -6.60 5.13
CA SER A 47 1.00 -6.36 5.99
C SER A 47 1.42 -4.89 5.93
N PRO A 48 1.77 -4.24 7.05
CA PRO A 48 2.38 -2.92 7.03
C PRO A 48 3.60 -2.88 6.12
N VAL A 49 3.78 -1.81 5.35
CA VAL A 49 4.97 -1.66 4.49
C VAL A 49 6.26 -1.56 5.33
N ALA A 50 6.15 -1.27 6.62
CA ALA A 50 7.23 -1.38 7.59
C ALA A 50 7.88 -2.77 7.64
N ASN A 51 7.11 -3.82 7.33
CA ASN A 51 7.49 -5.24 7.42
C ASN A 51 7.97 -5.83 6.07
N LEU A 52 8.10 -5.03 5.00
CA LEU A 52 8.66 -5.51 3.74
C LEU A 52 10.11 -5.97 3.94
N ASN A 53 10.49 -6.99 3.18
CA ASN A 53 11.77 -7.70 3.34
C ASN A 53 12.97 -6.89 2.84
N ASP A 54 12.79 -6.06 1.83
CA ASP A 54 13.85 -5.22 1.28
C ASP A 54 13.99 -3.90 2.10
N PRO A 55 15.20 -3.54 2.54
CA PRO A 55 15.43 -2.36 3.38
C PRO A 55 15.32 -1.02 2.64
N PHE A 56 15.20 -0.99 1.32
CA PHE A 56 14.98 0.24 0.54
C PHE A 56 13.51 0.47 0.20
N GLU A 57 12.68 -0.56 0.31
CA GLU A 57 11.26 -0.47 0.00
C GLU A 57 10.46 0.40 0.98
N ALA A 58 9.49 1.13 0.43
CA ALA A 58 8.63 2.07 1.16
C ALA A 58 9.43 3.06 2.03
N ARG A 59 10.62 3.44 1.58
CA ARG A 59 11.49 4.43 2.21
C ARG A 59 11.94 5.43 1.15
N PRO A 60 11.10 6.39 0.73
CA PRO A 60 11.55 7.47 -0.16
C PRO A 60 12.60 8.35 0.53
N VAL A 61 13.32 9.14 -0.26
CA VAL A 61 14.14 10.25 0.24
C VAL A 61 13.22 11.41 0.58
N TYR A 62 13.32 11.94 1.81
CA TYR A 62 12.58 13.13 2.20
C TYR A 62 13.29 14.39 1.71
N LYS A 63 12.58 15.22 0.95
CA LYS A 63 13.03 16.55 0.54
C LYS A 63 12.25 17.61 1.31
N GLU A 64 12.94 18.29 2.21
CA GLU A 64 12.36 19.43 2.92
C GLU A 64 12.14 20.60 1.95
N ASP A 65 10.89 21.07 1.82
CA ASP A 65 10.60 22.31 1.12
C ASP A 65 10.95 23.51 2.01
N SER A 66 11.41 24.60 1.39
CA SER A 66 11.72 25.82 2.14
C SER A 66 10.46 26.40 2.79
N VAL A 67 10.67 27.14 3.90
CA VAL A 67 9.61 27.89 4.58
C VAL A 67 8.80 28.72 3.59
N ALA A 68 9.46 29.41 2.65
CA ALA A 68 8.79 30.23 1.64
C ALA A 68 7.85 29.43 0.73
N GLN A 69 8.27 28.24 0.27
CA GLN A 69 7.43 27.36 -0.56
C GLN A 69 6.21 26.84 0.21
N VAL A 70 6.40 26.45 1.48
CA VAL A 70 5.30 26.00 2.34
C VAL A 70 4.33 27.15 2.61
N GLN A 71 4.82 28.36 2.87
CA GLN A 71 3.97 29.55 3.01
C GLN A 71 3.18 29.86 1.74
N GLU A 72 3.77 29.68 0.55
CA GLU A 72 3.05 29.85 -0.71
C GLU A 72 1.91 28.82 -0.85
N TYR A 73 2.19 27.55 -0.51
CA TYR A 73 1.16 26.50 -0.49
C TYR A 73 0.03 26.84 0.49
N LEU A 74 0.36 27.32 1.70
CA LEU A 74 -0.63 27.74 2.70
C LEU A 74 -1.49 28.92 2.23
N LYS A 75 -0.92 29.87 1.47
CA LYS A 75 -1.72 30.95 0.85
C LYS A 75 -2.71 30.41 -0.17
N LYS A 76 -2.34 29.39 -0.96
CA LYS A 76 -3.25 28.72 -1.89
C LYS A 76 -4.34 27.97 -1.12
N TRP A 77 -3.95 27.24 -0.07
CA TRP A 77 -4.87 26.57 0.84
C TRP A 77 -5.91 27.52 1.44
N GLU A 78 -5.47 28.63 2.03
CA GLU A 78 -6.37 29.61 2.64
C GLU A 78 -7.35 30.22 1.62
N ARG A 79 -6.90 30.48 0.38
CA ARG A 79 -7.78 30.96 -0.70
C ARG A 79 -8.86 29.94 -1.07
N THR A 80 -8.49 28.67 -1.10
CA THR A 80 -9.41 27.57 -1.44
C THR A 80 -10.37 27.26 -0.31
N PHE A 81 -9.89 27.16 0.93
CA PHE A 81 -10.68 26.63 2.04
C PHE A 81 -11.12 27.66 3.08
N GLY A 82 -10.73 28.93 2.90
CA GLY A 82 -11.01 30.01 3.85
C GLY A 82 -9.99 30.12 4.98
N LYS A 83 -10.05 31.27 5.66
CA LYS A 83 -9.17 31.61 6.78
C LYS A 83 -9.43 30.68 7.98
N GLY A 84 -8.34 30.14 8.54
CA GLY A 84 -8.41 29.30 9.75
C GLY A 84 -8.56 27.81 9.48
N THR A 85 -8.68 27.37 8.22
CA THR A 85 -8.78 25.94 7.87
C THR A 85 -7.41 25.25 7.97
N THR A 86 -7.33 24.17 8.76
CA THR A 86 -6.09 23.41 8.95
C THR A 86 -5.94 22.30 7.90
N ILE A 87 -4.69 22.05 7.46
CA ILE A 87 -4.38 20.97 6.51
C ILE A 87 -4.42 19.59 7.18
N THR A 88 -4.07 19.53 8.46
CA THR A 88 -3.77 18.25 9.14
C THR A 88 -5.01 17.57 9.74
N GLY A 89 -6.21 18.15 9.63
CA GLY A 89 -7.47 17.58 10.13
C GLY A 89 -7.56 17.40 11.67
N GLY A 90 -6.44 17.38 12.39
CA GLY A 90 -6.36 17.40 13.84
C GLY A 90 -6.35 18.82 14.40
N ASN A 91 -6.77 18.95 15.66
CA ASN A 91 -6.72 20.21 16.38
C ASN A 91 -5.26 20.58 16.68
N ALA A 92 -4.72 21.54 15.94
CA ALA A 92 -3.35 22.04 16.12
C ALA A 92 -3.06 22.48 17.57
N TYR A 93 -4.10 22.88 18.31
CA TYR A 93 -4.04 23.27 19.71
C TYR A 93 -3.74 22.10 20.67
N GLU A 94 -4.38 20.94 20.48
CA GLU A 94 -4.17 19.78 21.37
C GLU A 94 -2.77 19.21 21.21
N LEU A 95 -2.28 19.15 19.97
CA LEU A 95 -0.96 18.65 19.64
C LEU A 95 0.17 19.57 20.13
N ALA A 96 -0.04 20.89 20.15
CA ALA A 96 0.91 21.86 20.68
C ALA A 96 1.02 21.79 22.22
N LYS A 97 -0.10 21.52 22.89
CA LYS A 97 -0.18 21.32 24.34
C LYS A 97 0.57 20.07 24.80
N GLU A 98 0.46 18.97 24.05
CA GLU A 98 1.16 17.70 24.36
C GLU A 98 2.68 17.77 24.20
N ASN A 99 3.18 18.69 23.37
CA ASN A 99 4.61 18.83 23.07
C ASN A 99 5.28 19.99 23.83
N GLY A 100 4.61 20.56 24.84
CA GLY A 100 5.20 21.60 25.71
C GLY A 100 5.56 22.90 24.99
N LEU A 101 4.94 23.18 23.83
CA LEU A 101 5.20 24.36 23.02
C LEU A 101 4.43 25.56 23.57
N SER A 102 4.89 26.14 24.68
CA SER A 102 4.29 27.30 25.35
C SER A 102 4.25 28.59 24.51
N GLY A 103 4.93 28.62 23.35
CA GLY A 103 4.86 29.71 22.37
C GLY A 103 3.67 29.62 21.40
N PHE A 104 2.97 28.49 21.35
CA PHE A 104 1.78 28.31 20.50
C PHE A 104 0.55 29.07 21.04
N ASP A 105 0.57 29.37 22.35
CA ASP A 105 -0.46 30.19 23.03
C ASP A 105 -0.55 31.63 22.50
N LEU A 106 0.50 32.15 21.85
CA LEU A 106 0.47 33.47 21.21
C LEU A 106 0.01 33.43 19.75
N ALA A 107 0.09 32.28 19.07
CA ALA A 107 -0.27 32.16 17.66
C ALA A 107 -1.75 31.81 17.44
N VAL A 108 -2.38 31.13 18.40
CA VAL A 108 -3.80 30.76 18.34
C VAL A 108 -4.70 31.85 18.93
N ASN A 109 -4.22 32.64 19.90
CA ASN A 109 -4.99 33.72 20.54
C ASN A 109 -4.74 35.13 19.99
N ALA A 110 -3.89 35.32 18.99
CA ALA A 110 -3.83 36.57 18.25
C ALA A 110 -4.81 36.49 17.07
N GLU A 111 -6.06 36.91 17.29
CA GLU A 111 -6.96 37.28 16.21
C GLU A 111 -6.17 38.04 15.11
N LYS A 112 -6.13 37.47 13.89
CA LYS A 112 -5.93 38.14 12.58
C LYS A 112 -4.68 37.88 11.73
N ASN A 113 -3.53 37.34 12.19
CA ASN A 113 -2.33 37.20 11.33
C ASN A 113 -1.56 35.90 11.61
N SER A 114 -1.38 34.89 10.74
CA SER A 114 -1.77 34.60 9.37
C SER A 114 -1.63 33.06 9.24
N GLY A 115 -2.51 32.35 8.53
CA GLY A 115 -2.44 30.88 8.39
C GLY A 115 -1.19 30.34 7.66
N TYR A 116 -0.20 31.20 7.45
CA TYR A 116 1.04 31.01 6.71
C TYR A 116 2.22 31.74 7.37
N SER A 117 2.24 31.89 8.71
CA SER A 117 3.44 32.39 9.39
C SER A 117 4.65 31.47 9.16
N ALA A 118 5.86 32.01 9.31
CA ALA A 118 7.08 31.22 9.15
C ALA A 118 7.16 30.11 10.19
N GLU A 119 6.67 30.37 11.41
CA GLU A 119 6.57 29.44 12.53
C GLU A 119 5.62 28.29 12.21
N TYR A 120 4.44 28.59 11.64
CA TYR A 120 3.48 27.56 11.26
C TYR A 120 3.99 26.71 10.10
N ALA A 121 4.66 27.31 9.11
CA ALA A 121 5.32 26.57 8.03
C ALA A 121 6.41 25.63 8.56
N LYS A 122 7.27 26.08 9.50
CA LYS A 122 8.26 25.22 10.17
C LYS A 122 7.61 24.07 10.95
N PHE A 123 6.49 24.34 11.61
CA PHE A 123 5.70 23.30 12.29
C PHE A 123 5.15 22.26 11.31
N LEU A 124 4.63 22.67 10.16
CA LEU A 124 4.14 21.73 9.15
C LEU A 124 5.26 20.91 8.49
N ILE A 125 6.45 21.51 8.30
CA ILE A 125 7.65 20.78 7.85
C ILE A 125 8.01 19.66 8.82
N SER A 126 8.05 19.95 10.13
CA SER A 126 8.37 18.93 11.14
C SER A 126 7.30 17.84 11.21
N LYS A 127 6.02 18.21 11.07
CA LYS A 127 4.91 17.25 11.02
C LYS A 127 4.93 16.39 9.77
N ALA A 128 5.24 16.94 8.60
CA ALA A 128 5.37 16.15 7.38
C ALA A 128 6.44 15.05 7.52
N LYS A 129 7.58 15.38 8.13
CA LYS A 129 8.63 14.39 8.42
C LYS A 129 8.13 13.25 9.33
N ALA A 130 7.42 13.59 10.42
CA ALA A 130 6.83 12.60 11.31
C ALA A 130 5.78 11.73 10.58
N ILE A 131 4.92 12.34 9.76
CA ILE A 131 3.92 11.62 8.94
C ILE A 131 4.60 10.60 8.02
N LEU A 132 5.72 10.97 7.39
CA LEU A 132 6.49 10.05 6.55
C LEU A 132 7.02 8.87 7.36
N GLU A 133 7.63 9.12 8.51
CA GLU A 133 8.19 8.07 9.38
C GLU A 133 7.09 7.10 9.84
N ASP A 134 5.93 7.63 10.25
CA ASP A 134 4.79 6.83 10.68
C ASP A 134 4.09 6.11 9.52
N SER A 135 4.17 6.65 8.30
CA SER A 135 3.47 6.12 7.12
C SER A 135 3.71 4.66 6.83
N ARG A 136 4.89 4.18 7.20
CA ARG A 136 5.26 2.78 7.01
C ARG A 136 4.48 1.83 7.91
N ASN A 137 4.04 2.30 9.07
CA ASN A 137 3.31 1.47 10.05
C ASN A 137 1.82 1.40 9.75
N TRP A 138 1.23 2.47 9.21
CA TRP A 138 -0.21 2.54 8.94
C TRP A 138 -0.59 2.29 7.48
N THR A 139 0.36 2.36 6.53
CA THR A 139 0.14 1.88 5.15
C THR A 139 0.40 0.39 5.11
N SER A 140 -0.60 -0.38 4.71
CA SER A 140 -0.49 -1.84 4.55
C SER A 140 -0.68 -2.23 3.10
N VAL A 141 0.03 -3.29 2.68
CA VAL A 141 -0.02 -3.82 1.32
C VAL A 141 -0.22 -5.33 1.33
N THR A 142 -0.68 -5.84 0.20
CA THR A 142 -0.51 -7.26 -0.13
C THR A 142 0.01 -7.39 -1.56
N SER A 143 1.09 -8.15 -1.70
CA SER A 143 1.84 -8.29 -2.94
C SER A 143 1.42 -9.54 -3.71
N PHE A 144 1.40 -9.41 -5.04
CA PHE A 144 1.15 -10.47 -6.00
C PHE A 144 2.12 -10.35 -7.18
N THR A 145 2.32 -11.44 -7.90
CA THR A 145 3.04 -11.50 -9.17
C THR A 145 2.09 -11.94 -10.30
N LEU A 146 2.47 -11.72 -11.56
CA LEU A 146 1.71 -12.18 -12.73
C LEU A 146 1.93 -13.66 -13.07
N GLY A 147 2.93 -14.32 -12.49
CA GLY A 147 3.29 -15.69 -12.87
C GLY A 147 3.51 -16.63 -11.71
N TRP A 148 2.99 -17.85 -11.82
CA TRP A 148 3.25 -18.93 -10.85
C TRP A 148 4.53 -19.72 -11.16
N SER A 149 5.04 -19.70 -12.40
CA SER A 149 5.98 -20.71 -12.90
C SER A 149 7.47 -20.37 -12.74
N SER A 150 7.80 -19.20 -12.18
CA SER A 150 9.20 -18.80 -11.96
C SER A 150 9.81 -19.60 -10.79
N PRO A 151 10.89 -20.38 -11.02
CA PRO A 151 11.57 -21.09 -9.94
C PRO A 151 12.06 -20.15 -8.82
N LEU A 152 12.42 -18.90 -9.16
CA LEU A 152 12.85 -17.91 -8.16
C LEU A 152 11.74 -17.57 -7.15
N PHE A 153 10.48 -17.48 -7.59
CA PHE A 153 9.39 -17.20 -6.67
C PHE A 153 9.16 -18.37 -5.70
N TRP A 154 9.25 -19.60 -6.20
CA TRP A 154 9.16 -20.78 -5.35
C TRP A 154 10.33 -20.88 -4.38
N ALA A 155 11.54 -20.49 -4.80
CA ALA A 155 12.72 -20.46 -3.95
C ALA A 155 12.57 -19.44 -2.80
N HIS A 156 12.20 -18.20 -3.12
CA HIS A 156 12.16 -17.10 -2.16
C HIS A 156 10.89 -17.06 -1.30
N TYR A 157 9.72 -17.29 -1.91
CA TYR A 157 8.43 -17.03 -1.26
C TYR A 157 7.65 -18.28 -0.86
N ALA A 158 8.02 -19.44 -1.40
CA ALA A 158 7.47 -20.74 -1.01
C ALA A 158 8.52 -21.64 -0.38
N ASN A 159 9.48 -21.06 0.37
CA ASN A 159 10.46 -21.78 1.18
C ASN A 159 11.14 -22.92 0.42
N SER A 160 11.83 -22.59 -0.69
CA SER A 160 12.47 -23.60 -1.54
C SER A 160 11.49 -24.67 -2.04
N HIS A 161 10.38 -24.25 -2.64
CA HIS A 161 9.30 -25.11 -3.15
C HIS A 161 8.53 -25.92 -2.06
N ASN A 162 8.76 -25.68 -0.78
CA ASN A 162 7.94 -26.17 0.33
C ASN A 162 6.85 -25.14 0.69
N GLY A 163 5.87 -25.00 -0.19
CA GLY A 163 4.75 -24.08 -0.01
C GLY A 163 3.74 -24.20 -1.13
N VAL A 164 2.83 -23.22 -1.21
CA VAL A 164 1.81 -23.14 -2.25
C VAL A 164 1.89 -21.82 -2.99
N CYS A 165 1.31 -21.79 -4.19
CA CYS A 165 0.98 -20.57 -4.90
C CYS A 165 -0.54 -20.54 -5.14
N LEU A 166 -1.20 -19.48 -4.66
CA LEU A 166 -2.61 -19.23 -4.89
C LEU A 166 -2.76 -18.37 -6.15
N GLU A 167 -3.52 -18.86 -7.12
CA GLU A 167 -3.94 -18.09 -8.29
C GLU A 167 -5.30 -17.46 -8.04
N TYR A 168 -5.36 -16.15 -8.21
CA TYR A 168 -6.59 -15.37 -8.11
C TYR A 168 -7.05 -14.98 -9.50
N LYS A 169 -8.34 -15.19 -9.77
CA LYS A 169 -9.04 -14.47 -10.84
C LYS A 169 -9.36 -13.07 -10.34
N VAL A 170 -9.09 -12.10 -11.19
CA VAL A 170 -9.42 -10.70 -10.97
C VAL A 170 -10.68 -10.39 -11.75
N ASP A 171 -11.66 -9.76 -11.12
CA ASP A 171 -12.74 -9.04 -11.79
C ASP A 171 -12.29 -7.58 -11.98
N PRO A 172 -11.87 -7.15 -13.18
CA PRO A 172 -11.30 -5.82 -13.37
C PRO A 172 -12.32 -4.70 -13.19
N GLU A 173 -13.59 -4.93 -13.51
CA GLU A 173 -14.62 -3.90 -13.35
C GLU A 173 -14.86 -3.64 -11.86
N SER A 174 -15.10 -4.70 -11.08
CA SER A 174 -15.23 -4.61 -9.63
C SER A 174 -13.94 -4.10 -8.96
N MET A 175 -12.77 -4.48 -9.48
CA MET A 175 -11.48 -3.97 -9.00
C MET A 175 -11.32 -2.46 -9.26
N LEU A 176 -11.78 -1.95 -10.41
CA LEU A 176 -11.70 -0.52 -10.78
C LEU A 176 -12.80 0.35 -10.15
N GLN A 177 -13.88 -0.25 -9.64
CA GLN A 177 -14.96 0.45 -8.95
C GLN A 177 -14.90 0.30 -7.43
N GLY A 178 -14.18 -0.70 -6.91
CA GLY A 178 -14.14 -1.02 -5.48
C GLY A 178 -13.40 0.01 -4.63
N ARG A 179 -13.20 -0.32 -3.35
CA ARG A 179 -12.33 0.46 -2.48
C ARG A 179 -10.85 0.15 -2.79
N LEU A 180 -10.45 -1.11 -2.69
CA LEU A 180 -9.06 -1.48 -2.94
C LEU A 180 -8.78 -1.50 -4.46
N ARG A 181 -7.56 -1.11 -4.84
CA ARG A 181 -7.05 -1.19 -6.22
C ARG A 181 -5.80 -2.06 -6.26
N LEU A 182 -5.70 -2.90 -7.28
CA LEU A 182 -4.57 -3.78 -7.54
C LEU A 182 -3.59 -3.09 -8.48
N VAL A 183 -2.67 -2.30 -7.95
CA VAL A 183 -1.85 -1.36 -8.72
C VAL A 183 -0.48 -1.97 -9.06
N PRO A 184 0.06 -1.78 -10.28
CA PRO A 184 1.41 -2.23 -10.60
C PRO A 184 2.47 -1.48 -9.77
N VAL A 185 3.54 -2.19 -9.41
CA VAL A 185 4.73 -1.61 -8.80
C VAL A 185 5.60 -0.95 -9.88
N THR A 186 6.12 0.23 -9.58
CA THR A 186 7.12 0.93 -10.38
C THR A 186 8.52 0.52 -9.94
N TYR A 187 9.38 0.22 -10.91
CA TYR A 187 10.76 -0.20 -10.68
C TYR A 187 11.71 0.95 -10.99
N SER A 188 12.67 1.20 -10.09
CA SER A 188 13.60 2.33 -10.21
C SER A 188 14.98 1.99 -9.64
N GLU A 189 16.03 2.51 -10.27
CA GLU A 189 17.41 2.48 -9.74
C GLU A 189 17.58 3.49 -8.59
N GLU A 190 16.82 4.59 -8.63
CA GLU A 190 16.88 5.64 -7.64
C GLU A 190 15.69 5.57 -6.67
N ARG A 191 15.95 5.88 -5.39
CA ARG A 191 14.88 6.01 -4.40
C ARG A 191 13.99 7.19 -4.77
N PRO A 192 12.65 7.04 -4.71
CA PRO A 192 11.74 8.13 -4.98
C PRO A 192 11.95 9.28 -3.99
N VAL A 193 11.80 10.52 -4.46
CA VAL A 193 11.86 11.72 -3.60
C VAL A 193 10.44 12.18 -3.29
N VAL A 194 10.13 12.31 -2.00
CA VAL A 194 8.87 12.87 -1.50
C VAL A 194 9.13 14.17 -0.75
N SER A 195 8.40 15.22 -1.10
CA SER A 195 8.55 16.55 -0.54
C SER A 195 7.61 16.82 0.64
N THR A 196 7.89 17.89 1.39
CA THR A 196 6.98 18.39 2.43
C THR A 196 5.59 18.66 1.86
N ILE A 197 5.49 19.39 0.74
CA ILE A 197 4.21 19.80 0.16
C ILE A 197 3.41 18.59 -0.33
N GLU A 198 4.04 17.56 -0.88
CA GLU A 198 3.35 16.32 -1.28
C GLU A 198 2.70 15.61 -0.10
N LEU A 199 3.41 15.52 1.04
CA LEU A 199 2.85 14.95 2.27
C LEU A 199 1.72 15.80 2.83
N LEU A 200 1.81 17.13 2.74
CA LEU A 200 0.74 18.05 3.14
C LEU A 200 -0.49 17.94 2.23
N LYS A 201 -0.32 17.80 0.91
CA LYS A 201 -1.43 17.53 -0.01
C LYS A 201 -2.14 16.23 0.36
N ARG A 202 -1.39 15.17 0.66
CA ARG A 202 -1.96 13.90 1.12
C ARG A 202 -2.74 14.04 2.43
N ALA A 203 -2.19 14.74 3.42
CA ALA A 203 -2.89 14.98 4.69
C ALA A 203 -4.18 15.80 4.48
N GLY A 204 -4.12 16.80 3.59
CA GLY A 204 -5.23 17.69 3.27
C GLY A 204 -6.35 17.05 2.45
N ALA A 205 -6.12 15.93 1.77
CA ALA A 205 -7.12 15.29 0.91
C ALA A 205 -8.39 14.83 1.66
N GLY A 206 -8.31 14.61 2.97
CA GLY A 206 -9.46 14.24 3.81
C GLY A 206 -10.32 15.43 4.30
N THR A 207 -9.99 16.66 3.92
CA THR A 207 -10.64 17.88 4.47
C THR A 207 -11.94 18.31 3.77
N GLY A 208 -12.45 17.51 2.82
CA GLY A 208 -13.78 17.67 2.21
C GLY A 208 -13.77 18.16 0.75
N GLY A 209 -14.96 18.26 0.15
CA GLY A 209 -15.18 18.34 -1.31
C GLY A 209 -14.49 19.48 -2.08
N ARG A 210 -14.07 20.58 -1.42
CA ARG A 210 -13.30 21.67 -2.07
C ARG A 210 -11.83 21.33 -2.31
N ALA A 211 -11.34 20.21 -1.77
CA ALA A 211 -9.95 19.80 -1.97
C ALA A 211 -9.59 19.54 -3.45
N LYS A 212 -10.56 19.25 -4.32
CA LYS A 212 -10.33 19.09 -5.77
C LYS A 212 -9.83 20.37 -6.44
N GLU A 213 -10.06 21.54 -5.83
CA GLU A 213 -9.61 22.83 -6.37
C GLU A 213 -8.08 23.03 -6.22
N LEU A 214 -7.43 22.26 -5.34
CA LEU A 214 -6.00 22.42 -5.01
C LEU A 214 -5.18 21.11 -5.10
N ILE A 215 -5.82 19.97 -4.87
CA ILE A 215 -5.20 18.64 -4.83
C ILE A 215 -5.85 17.79 -5.90
N THR A 216 -5.05 17.30 -6.84
CA THR A 216 -5.54 16.41 -7.90
C THR A 216 -5.44 14.94 -7.49
N PRO A 217 -6.25 14.05 -8.09
CA PRO A 217 -6.04 12.60 -7.98
C PRO A 217 -4.60 12.17 -8.30
N GLN A 218 -3.99 12.80 -9.31
CA GLN A 218 -2.61 12.52 -9.72
C GLN A 218 -1.61 12.84 -8.61
N ASP A 219 -1.74 13.98 -7.91
CA ASP A 219 -0.86 14.32 -6.78
C ASP A 219 -0.85 13.22 -5.70
N LEU A 220 -2.03 12.68 -5.41
CA LEU A 220 -2.22 11.64 -4.39
C LEU A 220 -1.70 10.28 -4.86
N GLY A 221 -1.96 9.93 -6.12
CA GLY A 221 -1.44 8.73 -6.77
C GLY A 221 0.09 8.71 -6.78
N GLU A 222 0.72 9.80 -7.23
CA GLU A 222 2.18 9.94 -7.23
C GLU A 222 2.77 9.80 -5.83
N THR A 223 2.15 10.44 -4.83
CA THR A 223 2.60 10.34 -3.44
C THR A 223 2.51 8.90 -2.93
N VAL A 224 1.43 8.16 -3.24
CA VAL A 224 1.33 6.73 -2.89
C VAL A 224 2.36 5.90 -3.61
N THR A 225 2.61 6.17 -4.89
CA THR A 225 3.59 5.44 -5.67
C THR A 225 4.96 5.52 -5.02
N LYS A 226 5.36 6.73 -4.59
CA LYS A 226 6.61 6.98 -3.89
C LYS A 226 6.68 6.32 -2.50
N LEU A 227 5.55 6.20 -1.81
CA LEU A 227 5.49 5.67 -0.44
C LEU A 227 5.34 4.15 -0.36
N ALA A 228 4.73 3.49 -1.36
CA ALA A 228 4.33 2.08 -1.23
C ALA A 228 4.44 1.25 -2.52
N LEU A 229 4.57 1.87 -3.70
CA LEU A 229 4.57 1.17 -4.99
C LEU A 229 5.86 1.37 -5.79
N THR A 230 6.96 1.75 -5.14
CA THR A 230 8.28 1.83 -5.80
C THR A 230 9.22 0.80 -5.20
N LYS A 231 9.90 0.04 -6.06
CA LYS A 231 10.82 -1.05 -5.68
C LYS A 231 12.13 -0.94 -6.47
N PRO A 232 13.27 -1.41 -5.95
CA PRO A 232 14.52 -1.40 -6.72
C PRO A 232 14.38 -2.18 -8.04
N ALA A 233 15.06 -1.69 -9.09
CA ALA A 233 14.96 -2.24 -10.44
C ALA A 233 15.37 -3.73 -10.56
N GLU A 234 16.27 -4.20 -9.69
CA GLU A 234 16.70 -5.59 -9.60
C GLU A 234 15.54 -6.57 -9.36
N TRP A 235 14.44 -6.11 -8.78
CA TRP A 235 13.24 -6.90 -8.52
C TRP A 235 12.19 -6.85 -9.65
N SER A 236 12.50 -6.21 -10.78
CA SER A 236 11.57 -6.06 -11.91
C SER A 236 11.05 -7.38 -12.50
N TYR A 237 11.79 -8.47 -12.31
CA TYR A 237 11.36 -9.82 -12.70
C TYR A 237 10.10 -10.30 -11.95
N GLU A 238 9.75 -9.69 -10.81
CA GLU A 238 8.55 -10.03 -10.06
C GLU A 238 7.26 -9.64 -10.77
N GLN A 239 7.29 -8.61 -11.63
CA GLN A 239 6.10 -8.05 -12.28
C GLN A 239 4.97 -7.82 -11.25
N GLU A 240 5.32 -7.12 -10.17
CA GLU A 240 4.57 -7.09 -8.94
C GLU A 240 3.35 -6.16 -9.04
N PHE A 241 2.22 -6.63 -8.51
CA PHE A 241 1.03 -5.83 -8.27
C PHE A 241 0.71 -5.82 -6.78
N ARG A 242 0.27 -4.67 -6.25
CA ARG A 242 -0.08 -4.50 -4.84
C ARG A 242 -1.52 -4.04 -4.68
N LEU A 243 -2.25 -4.66 -3.75
CA LEU A 243 -3.35 -3.95 -3.11
C LEU A 243 -2.75 -3.06 -2.02
N VAL A 244 -3.13 -1.78 -2.00
CA VAL A 244 -2.67 -0.82 -0.99
C VAL A 244 -3.85 -0.38 -0.14
N ASP A 245 -3.71 -0.52 1.18
CA ASP A 245 -4.62 0.06 2.15
C ASP A 245 -3.89 1.13 2.96
N THR A 246 -4.34 2.37 2.81
CA THR A 246 -3.75 3.53 3.47
C THR A 246 -4.50 3.93 4.74
N LYS A 247 -5.48 3.12 5.18
CA LYS A 247 -6.27 3.40 6.39
C LYS A 247 -5.62 2.74 7.61
N GLY A 248 -5.08 3.59 8.49
CA GLY A 248 -4.28 3.19 9.65
C GLY A 248 -4.99 2.51 10.82
N SER A 249 -6.25 2.06 10.69
CA SER A 249 -6.97 1.49 11.83
C SER A 249 -6.78 -0.01 12.02
N ASN A 250 -6.36 -0.77 10.99
CA ASN A 250 -6.21 -2.23 11.07
C ASN A 250 -4.95 -2.72 10.35
N ALA A 251 -3.80 -2.14 10.68
CA ALA A 251 -2.50 -2.66 10.27
C ALA A 251 -2.39 -4.13 10.75
N ARG A 252 -2.25 -5.09 9.80
CA ARG A 252 -2.22 -6.56 10.05
C ARG A 252 -3.59 -7.23 10.21
N THR A 253 -4.48 -7.02 9.26
CA THR A 253 -5.75 -7.74 9.23
C THR A 253 -6.03 -8.39 7.88
N TYR A 254 -6.90 -9.39 7.93
CA TYR A 254 -7.57 -9.93 6.76
C TYR A 254 -8.69 -8.99 6.32
N GLN A 255 -8.68 -8.61 5.05
CA GLN A 255 -9.71 -7.77 4.45
C GLN A 255 -10.42 -8.53 3.36
N ALA A 256 -11.74 -8.36 3.27
CA ALA A 256 -12.51 -8.87 2.15
C ALA A 256 -12.09 -8.13 0.86
N VAL A 257 -11.75 -8.90 -0.17
CA VAL A 257 -11.43 -8.39 -1.51
C VAL A 257 -12.31 -9.14 -2.52
N PRO A 258 -13.61 -8.78 -2.65
CA PRO A 258 -14.56 -9.54 -3.46
C PRO A 258 -14.17 -9.64 -4.94
N SER A 259 -13.40 -8.68 -5.43
CA SER A 259 -12.86 -8.62 -6.80
C SER A 259 -11.68 -9.56 -7.05
N LEU A 260 -11.23 -10.32 -6.03
CA LEU A 260 -10.27 -11.41 -6.15
C LEU A 260 -10.88 -12.71 -5.62
N ALA A 261 -10.90 -13.74 -6.45
CA ALA A 261 -11.33 -15.08 -6.06
C ALA A 261 -10.25 -16.10 -6.37
N VAL A 262 -9.91 -16.96 -5.41
CA VAL A 262 -8.96 -18.05 -5.66
C VAL A 262 -9.58 -19.01 -6.67
N ASN A 263 -8.87 -19.23 -7.78
CA ASN A 263 -9.27 -20.17 -8.82
C ASN A 263 -8.51 -21.49 -8.70
N ARG A 264 -7.24 -21.43 -8.30
CA ARG A 264 -6.35 -22.58 -8.26
C ARG A 264 -5.32 -22.48 -7.14
N ILE A 265 -4.98 -23.63 -6.56
CA ILE A 265 -3.84 -23.81 -5.67
C ILE A 265 -2.80 -24.67 -6.40
N TYR A 266 -1.62 -24.11 -6.61
CA TYR A 266 -0.43 -24.85 -7.02
C TYR A 266 0.31 -25.32 -5.77
N ILE A 267 0.59 -26.62 -5.68
CA ILE A 267 1.36 -27.23 -4.61
C ILE A 267 2.81 -27.37 -5.06
N GLY A 268 3.76 -26.85 -4.29
CA GLY A 268 5.19 -26.92 -4.57
C GLY A 268 5.74 -28.35 -4.59
N THR A 269 6.89 -28.54 -5.24
CA THR A 269 7.51 -29.85 -5.45
C THR A 269 7.98 -30.52 -4.16
N ASN A 270 8.30 -29.72 -3.13
CA ASN A 270 8.91 -30.18 -1.89
C ASN A 270 7.91 -30.26 -0.72
N VAL A 271 6.62 -29.99 -0.98
CA VAL A 271 5.58 -30.09 0.05
C VAL A 271 5.37 -31.56 0.44
N ALA A 272 5.37 -31.85 1.74
CA ALA A 272 5.17 -33.20 2.28
C ALA A 272 3.82 -33.80 1.88
N SER A 273 3.77 -35.10 1.59
CA SER A 273 2.57 -35.82 1.12
C SER A 273 1.36 -35.61 2.01
N GLU A 274 1.52 -35.64 3.33
CA GLU A 274 0.41 -35.44 4.28
C GLU A 274 -0.20 -34.04 4.13
N THR A 275 0.65 -33.02 3.94
CA THR A 275 0.21 -31.64 3.72
C THR A 275 -0.53 -31.51 2.39
N ARG A 276 -0.01 -32.16 1.33
CA ARG A 276 -0.65 -32.16 0.01
C ARG A 276 -2.04 -32.77 0.03
N GLU A 277 -2.18 -33.94 0.64
CA GLU A 277 -3.48 -34.62 0.77
C GLU A 277 -4.45 -33.81 1.61
N LYS A 278 -3.98 -33.16 2.68
CA LYS A 278 -4.82 -32.26 3.48
C LYS A 278 -5.32 -31.05 2.68
N ILE A 279 -4.47 -30.41 1.87
CA ILE A 279 -4.89 -29.31 0.98
C ILE A 279 -5.98 -29.80 0.00
N ARG A 280 -5.77 -30.95 -0.64
CA ARG A 280 -6.74 -31.54 -1.57
C ARG A 280 -8.08 -31.84 -0.88
N ALA A 281 -8.04 -32.45 0.29
CA ALA A 281 -9.23 -32.78 1.06
C ALA A 281 -10.00 -31.54 1.54
N SER A 282 -9.28 -30.50 1.99
CA SER A 282 -9.87 -29.26 2.50
C SER A 282 -10.43 -28.34 1.42
N PHE A 283 -9.74 -28.21 0.27
CA PHE A 283 -10.02 -27.15 -0.70
C PHE A 283 -10.36 -27.66 -2.12
N GLY A 284 -10.11 -28.93 -2.43
CA GLY A 284 -10.29 -29.49 -3.78
C GLY A 284 -11.73 -29.55 -4.28
N LYS A 285 -12.72 -29.30 -3.42
CA LYS A 285 -14.13 -29.13 -3.82
C LYS A 285 -14.47 -27.69 -4.21
N SER A 286 -13.69 -26.72 -3.74
CA SER A 286 -13.93 -25.29 -3.94
C SER A 286 -13.08 -24.72 -5.07
N VAL A 287 -11.85 -25.20 -5.22
CA VAL A 287 -10.86 -24.69 -6.18
C VAL A 287 -10.08 -25.84 -6.82
N GLU A 288 -9.50 -25.58 -7.98
CA GLU A 288 -8.60 -26.54 -8.63
C GLU A 288 -7.31 -26.67 -7.81
N VAL A 289 -6.85 -27.89 -7.54
CA VAL A 289 -5.61 -28.14 -6.79
C VAL A 289 -4.67 -28.97 -7.65
N VAL A 290 -3.54 -28.39 -8.05
CA VAL A 290 -2.58 -29.01 -8.97
C VAL A 290 -1.21 -29.17 -8.30
N GLN A 291 -0.48 -30.21 -8.71
CA GLN A 291 0.88 -30.44 -8.25
C GLN A 291 1.86 -29.84 -9.25
N VAL A 292 2.80 -29.03 -8.75
CA VAL A 292 3.92 -28.54 -9.56
C VAL A 292 4.96 -29.65 -9.70
N GLY A 293 5.51 -29.78 -10.91
CA GLY A 293 6.61 -30.65 -11.27
C GLY A 293 7.71 -29.89 -12.02
N LEU A 294 8.88 -30.50 -12.10
CA LEU A 294 10.03 -29.98 -12.84
C LEU A 294 9.98 -30.44 -14.30
N CYS A 295 10.34 -29.58 -15.24
CA CYS A 295 10.58 -30.01 -16.61
C CYS A 295 11.93 -30.74 -16.71
N ASP A 296 11.96 -31.89 -17.37
CA ASP A 296 13.15 -32.75 -17.41
C ASP A 296 14.32 -32.17 -18.22
N ARG A 297 14.04 -31.19 -19.10
CA ARG A 297 15.00 -30.64 -20.08
C ARG A 297 15.16 -29.13 -20.04
N ALA A 298 14.49 -28.43 -19.14
CA ALA A 298 14.52 -26.97 -19.06
C ALA A 298 14.41 -26.51 -17.60
N PHE A 299 15.03 -25.37 -17.27
CA PHE A 299 14.88 -24.69 -15.98
C PHE A 299 13.50 -24.02 -15.87
N SER A 300 12.46 -24.82 -15.95
CA SER A 300 11.06 -24.41 -15.96
C SER A 300 10.19 -25.39 -15.19
N LEU A 301 9.03 -24.92 -14.76
CA LEU A 301 8.05 -25.71 -14.04
C LEU A 301 6.88 -26.11 -14.94
N LYS A 302 6.28 -27.25 -14.65
CA LYS A 302 5.02 -27.73 -15.23
C LYS A 302 4.04 -28.09 -14.12
N TYR A 303 2.76 -28.23 -14.44
CA TYR A 303 1.79 -28.86 -13.56
C TYR A 303 0.92 -29.82 -14.36
N SER A 304 0.31 -30.76 -13.65
CA SER A 304 -0.64 -31.75 -14.15
C SER A 304 -1.96 -31.64 -13.41
#